data_AF-A0A5D2RGU2-F1
#
_entry.id   AF-A0A5D2RGU2-F1
#
_cell.length_a   1.000
_cell.length_b   1.000
_cell.length_c   1.000
_cell.angle_alpha   90.00
_cell.angle_beta   90.00
_cell.angle_gamma   90.00
#
_symmetry.space_group_name_H-M   'P 1'
#
loop_
_entity.id
_entity.type
_entity.pdbx_description
1 polymer ?
#
loop_
_entity_poly.entity_id
_entity_poly.type
_entity_poly.pdbx_seq_one_letter_code
_entity_poly.pdbx_strand_id
1 'polypeptide(L)'
;MAKLLVSDEARKEFATLRRTFDEVNSTLQTKFSQEPEPIDWEYYRKGIGSRLIDMYKEAYESVEIPKFVDTVTPQYKPKFDALLVELKEAEEKSLKESERLEKEIAEVQELKVINKTMPKCVLLCSKSQLLKAIQFLQNT
;
A
#
# COMPACT_ATOMS: atom_id res chain seq x y z
N MET A 1 9.88 -5.05 0.30
CA MET A 1 8.58 -4.50 -0.13
C MET A 1 7.95 -5.28 -1.27
N ALA A 2 8.62 -5.54 -2.40
CA ALA A 2 8.00 -6.20 -3.57
C ALA A 2 7.45 -7.62 -3.32
N LYS A 3 8.00 -8.37 -2.35
CA LYS A 3 7.48 -9.69 -1.93
C LYS A 3 6.21 -9.65 -1.07
N LEU A 4 5.82 -8.48 -0.54
CA LEU A 4 4.64 -8.32 0.31
C LEU A 4 3.37 -8.01 -0.51
N LEU A 5 3.54 -7.60 -1.76
CA LEU A 5 2.42 -7.30 -2.67
C LEU A 5 2.11 -8.56 -3.47
N VAL A 6 0.92 -9.11 -3.23
CA VAL A 6 0.52 -10.42 -3.76
C VAL A 6 -0.07 -10.31 -5.18
N SER A 7 -0.69 -9.18 -5.53
CA SER A 7 -1.27 -8.96 -6.86
C SER A 7 -0.31 -8.22 -7.80
N ASP A 8 -0.33 -8.60 -9.08
CA ASP A 8 0.46 -7.94 -10.14
C ASP A 8 0.06 -6.48 -10.35
N GLU A 9 -1.22 -6.19 -10.20
CA GLU A 9 -1.76 -4.83 -10.29
C GLU A 9 -1.26 -3.95 -9.14
N ALA A 10 -1.26 -4.45 -7.89
CA ALA A 10 -0.71 -3.70 -6.77
C ALA A 10 0.81 -3.45 -6.93
N ARG A 11 1.55 -4.41 -7.50
CA ARG A 11 2.98 -4.22 -7.81
C ARG A 11 3.21 -3.13 -8.83
N LYS A 12 2.38 -3.06 -9.88
CA LYS A 12 2.42 -2.02 -10.91
C LYS A 12 2.08 -0.65 -10.34
N GLU A 13 0.98 -0.51 -9.62
CA GLU A 13 0.56 0.75 -9.02
C GLU A 13 1.57 1.26 -7.98
N PHE A 14 2.11 0.37 -7.16
CA PHE A 14 3.15 0.73 -6.19
C PHE A 14 4.45 1.19 -6.86
N ALA A 15 4.87 0.55 -7.96
CA ALA A 15 6.05 0.97 -8.70
C ALA A 15 5.86 2.36 -9.31
N THR A 16 4.66 2.65 -9.85
CA THR A 16 4.29 3.98 -10.34
C THR A 16 4.33 5.00 -9.22
N LEU A 17 3.71 4.72 -8.07
CA LEU A 17 3.69 5.61 -6.90
C LEU A 17 5.09 5.90 -6.36
N ARG A 18 5.96 4.89 -6.28
CA ARG A 18 7.35 5.05 -5.84
C ARG A 18 8.10 6.00 -6.75
N ARG A 19 7.94 5.82 -8.07
CA ARG A 19 8.58 6.66 -9.07
C ARG A 19 8.10 8.10 -8.98
N THR A 20 6.79 8.34 -8.92
CA THR A 20 6.25 9.71 -8.82
C THR A 20 6.69 10.39 -7.52
N PHE A 21 6.76 9.65 -6.41
CA PHE A 21 7.30 10.17 -5.15
C PHE A 21 8.76 10.62 -5.29
N ASP A 22 9.62 9.76 -5.86
CA ASP A 22 11.03 10.09 -6.04
C ASP A 22 11.23 11.27 -7.01
N GLU A 23 10.41 11.37 -8.07
CA GLU A 23 10.40 12.50 -9.02
C GLU A 23 10.00 13.82 -8.33
N VAL A 24 8.91 13.82 -7.56
CA VAL A 24 8.47 15.01 -6.80
C VAL A 24 9.53 15.42 -5.78
N ASN A 25 10.08 14.47 -5.03
CA ASN A 25 11.10 14.74 -4.03
C ASN A 25 12.38 15.33 -4.67
N SER A 26 12.84 14.73 -5.77
CA SER A 26 13.98 15.27 -6.54
C SER A 26 13.71 16.69 -7.04
N THR A 27 12.50 16.95 -7.54
CA THR A 27 12.13 18.27 -8.07
C THR A 27 12.10 19.33 -6.97
N LEU A 28 11.54 19.00 -5.79
CA LEU A 28 11.55 19.89 -4.63
C LEU A 28 12.98 20.27 -4.23
N GLN A 29 13.86 19.27 -4.08
CA GLN A 29 15.25 19.48 -3.66
C GLN A 29 16.08 20.27 -4.68
N THR A 30 15.83 20.09 -5.97
CA THR A 30 16.69 20.67 -7.02
C THR A 30 16.15 21.96 -7.64
N LYS A 31 14.83 22.16 -7.73
CA LYS A 31 14.23 23.30 -8.45
C LYS A 31 13.61 24.34 -7.53
N PHE A 32 13.03 23.92 -6.41
CA PHE A 32 12.26 24.81 -5.54
C PHE A 32 13.01 25.21 -4.27
N SER A 33 14.02 24.43 -3.84
CA SER A 33 14.89 24.77 -2.71
C SER A 33 16.08 25.65 -3.08
N GLN A 34 16.24 26.03 -4.35
CA GLN A 34 17.24 27.01 -4.76
C GLN A 34 16.68 28.41 -4.49
N GLU A 35 17.36 29.21 -3.66
CA GLU A 35 17.04 30.63 -3.56
C GLU A 35 17.32 31.29 -4.92
N PRO A 36 16.40 32.12 -5.44
CA PRO A 36 16.60 32.78 -6.73
C PRO A 36 17.86 33.64 -6.70
N GLU A 37 18.60 33.66 -7.80
CA GLU A 37 19.81 34.48 -7.91
C GLU A 37 19.48 35.96 -7.64
N PRO A 38 20.23 36.63 -6.75
CA PRO A 38 20.02 38.04 -6.47
C PRO A 38 20.14 38.89 -7.75
N ILE A 39 19.16 39.74 -8.00
CA ILE A 39 19.17 40.64 -9.15
C ILE A 39 20.24 41.73 -8.92
N ASP A 40 21.20 41.84 -9.84
CA ASP A 40 22.21 42.91 -9.83
C ASP A 40 21.62 44.21 -10.41
N TRP A 41 20.95 44.96 -9.54
CA TRP A 41 20.33 46.25 -9.89
C TRP A 41 21.34 47.32 -10.31
N GLU A 42 22.59 47.25 -9.84
CA GLU A 42 23.64 48.24 -10.13
C GLU A 42 24.20 48.07 -11.54
N TYR A 43 24.33 46.83 -12.01
CA TYR A 43 24.68 46.53 -13.40
C TYR A 43 23.68 47.13 -14.38
N TYR A 44 22.38 46.91 -14.15
CA TYR A 44 21.34 47.46 -15.03
C TYR A 44 21.25 48.99 -14.94
N ARG A 45 21.51 49.56 -13.75
CA ARG A 45 21.45 51.01 -13.49
C ARG A 45 22.41 51.80 -14.40
N LYS A 46 23.56 51.21 -14.73
CA LYS A 46 24.58 51.81 -15.61
C LYS A 46 24.20 51.83 -17.09
N GLY A 47 23.33 50.92 -17.55
CA GLY A 47 22.99 50.78 -18.98
C GLY A 47 21.70 51.48 -19.42
N ILE A 48 20.65 51.45 -18.59
CA ILE A 48 19.29 51.85 -18.98
C ILE A 48 18.87 53.19 -18.33
N GLY A 49 19.50 53.56 -17.21
CA GLY A 49 19.20 54.77 -16.44
C GLY A 49 18.51 54.45 -15.11
N SER A 50 18.83 55.23 -14.08
CA SER A 50 18.44 54.96 -12.68
C SER A 50 16.93 55.00 -12.43
N ARG A 51 16.22 55.98 -13.01
CA ARG A 51 14.79 56.21 -12.73
C ARG A 51 13.89 55.02 -13.08
N LEU A 52 14.14 54.36 -14.21
CA LEU A 52 13.31 53.23 -14.64
C LEU A 52 13.55 51.99 -13.77
N ILE A 53 14.80 51.78 -13.37
CA ILE A 53 15.20 50.62 -12.56
C ILE A 53 14.75 50.78 -11.11
N ASP A 54 14.76 51.99 -10.58
CA ASP A 54 14.27 52.28 -9.23
C ASP A 54 12.76 52.07 -9.13
N MET A 55 11.99 52.53 -10.13
CA MET A 55 10.56 52.24 -10.23
C MET A 55 10.27 50.73 -10.36
N TYR A 56 11.07 50.01 -11.14
CA TYR A 56 10.87 48.58 -11.35
C TYR A 56 11.26 47.75 -10.12
N LYS A 57 12.31 48.19 -9.39
CA LYS A 57 12.72 47.58 -8.12
C LYS A 57 11.62 47.72 -7.07
N GLU A 58 11.05 48.90 -6.92
CA GLU A 58 9.93 49.15 -6.00
C GLU A 58 8.70 48.30 -6.36
N ALA A 59 8.37 48.22 -7.65
CA ALA A 59 7.29 47.35 -8.12
C ALA A 59 7.58 45.88 -7.85
N TYR A 60 8.81 45.40 -8.09
CA TYR A 60 9.22 44.01 -7.87
C TYR A 60 9.18 43.62 -6.39
N GLU A 61 9.65 44.49 -5.49
CA GLU A 61 9.61 44.28 -4.05
C GLU A 61 8.17 44.27 -3.50
N SER A 62 7.24 44.99 -4.15
CA SER A 62 5.82 44.98 -3.77
C SER A 62 5.06 43.71 -4.19
N VAL A 63 5.64 42.88 -5.08
CA VAL A 63 5.00 41.63 -5.50
C VAL A 63 5.23 40.55 -4.45
N GLU A 64 4.18 40.22 -3.70
CA GLU A 64 4.17 39.06 -2.82
C GLU A 64 3.91 37.77 -3.61
N ILE A 65 4.83 36.81 -3.52
CA ILE A 65 4.66 35.48 -4.14
C ILE A 65 3.69 34.67 -3.26
N PRO A 66 2.52 34.24 -3.80
CA PRO A 66 1.57 33.43 -3.04
C PRO A 66 2.22 32.14 -2.57
N LYS A 67 2.23 31.92 -1.25
CA LYS A 67 2.72 30.67 -0.66
C LYS A 67 1.67 29.59 -0.84
N PHE A 68 2.11 28.39 -1.19
CA PHE A 68 1.21 27.23 -1.27
C PHE A 68 0.64 26.91 0.11
N VAL A 69 -0.69 26.90 0.23
CA VAL A 69 -1.39 26.47 1.45
C VAL A 69 -1.78 25.01 1.28
N ASP A 70 -1.25 24.14 2.14
CA ASP A 70 -1.55 22.72 2.11
C ASP A 70 -2.98 22.45 2.61
N THR A 71 -3.89 22.27 1.64
CA THR A 71 -5.27 21.88 1.87
C THR A 71 -5.49 20.37 1.72
N VAL A 72 -4.45 19.64 1.31
CA VAL A 72 -4.53 18.26 0.83
C VAL A 72 -4.20 17.28 1.96
N THR A 73 -3.15 17.53 2.73
CA THR A 73 -2.73 16.66 3.84
C THR A 73 -3.86 16.39 4.87
N PRO A 74 -4.68 17.37 5.28
CA PRO A 74 -5.79 17.12 6.21
C PRO A 74 -6.87 16.20 5.64
N GLN A 75 -7.06 16.18 4.31
CA GLN A 75 -8.09 15.36 3.66
C GLN A 75 -7.69 13.88 3.54
N TYR A 76 -6.38 13.61 3.39
CA TYR A 76 -5.88 12.24 3.18
C TYR A 76 -5.50 11.54 4.48
N LYS A 77 -5.19 12.27 5.55
CA LYS A 77 -4.97 11.71 6.90
C LYS A 77 -6.08 10.75 7.35
N PRO A 78 -7.37 11.14 7.38
CA PRO A 78 -8.42 10.23 7.85
C PRO A 78 -8.60 9.01 6.95
N LYS A 79 -8.36 9.14 5.64
CA LYS A 79 -8.41 8.00 4.70
C LYS A 79 -7.29 7.01 4.98
N PHE A 80 -6.09 7.51 5.28
CA PHE A 80 -4.96 6.68 5.64
C PHE A 80 -5.19 5.97 6.99
N ASP A 81 -5.70 6.69 7.98
CA ASP A 81 -6.01 6.13 9.29
C ASP A 81 -7.08 5.03 9.22
N ALA A 82 -8.10 5.21 8.36
CA ALA A 82 -9.12 4.18 8.10
C ALA A 82 -8.51 2.89 7.51
N LEU A 83 -7.59 3.02 6.55
CA LEU A 83 -6.89 1.87 5.95
C LEU A 83 -6.03 1.12 6.97
N LEU A 84 -5.43 1.82 7.94
CA LEU A 84 -4.66 1.18 9.02
C LEU A 84 -5.54 0.33 9.94
N VAL A 85 -6.77 0.75 10.18
CA VAL A 85 -7.74 -0.03 10.97
C VAL A 85 -8.16 -1.28 10.19
N GLU A 86 -8.53 -1.12 8.92
CA GLU A 86 -8.91 -2.23 8.04
C GLU A 86 -7.79 -3.28 7.94
N LEU A 87 -6.54 -2.83 7.83
CA LEU A 87 -5.38 -3.72 7.76
C LEU A 87 -5.21 -4.56 9.02
N LYS A 88 -5.42 -3.98 10.21
CA LYS A 88 -5.38 -4.72 11.48
C LYS A 88 -6.50 -5.76 11.57
N GLU A 89 -7.71 -5.39 11.16
CA GLU A 89 -8.84 -6.33 11.14
C GLU A 89 -8.61 -7.48 10.16
N ALA A 90 -8.04 -7.21 8.98
CA ALA A 90 -7.70 -8.22 7.99
C ALA A 90 -6.58 -9.15 8.48
N GLU A 91 -5.57 -8.61 9.17
CA GLU A 91 -4.49 -9.38 9.79
C GLU A 91 -5.05 -10.33 10.86
N GLU A 92 -5.89 -9.84 11.77
CA GLU A 92 -6.51 -10.69 12.80
C GLU A 92 -7.40 -11.80 12.20
N LYS A 93 -8.15 -11.50 11.14
CA LYS A 93 -8.95 -12.50 10.41
C LYS A 93 -8.04 -13.56 9.78
N SER A 94 -6.97 -13.14 9.11
CA SER A 94 -5.99 -14.03 8.47
C SER A 94 -5.32 -14.97 9.47
N LEU A 95 -4.96 -14.46 10.66
CA LEU A 95 -4.37 -15.28 11.72
C LEU A 95 -5.35 -16.34 12.24
N LYS A 96 -6.60 -15.96 12.52
CA LYS A 96 -7.64 -16.91 12.98
C LYS A 96 -7.94 -18.00 11.95
N GLU A 97 -7.99 -17.64 10.66
CA GLU A 97 -8.19 -18.61 9.58
C GLU A 97 -6.97 -19.54 9.46
N SER A 98 -5.76 -19.02 9.63
CA SER A 98 -4.54 -19.85 9.63
C SER A 98 -4.54 -20.85 10.79
N GLU A 99 -4.92 -20.42 12.00
CA GLU A 99 -5.06 -21.33 13.16
C GLU A 99 -6.13 -22.43 12.93
N ARG A 100 -7.25 -22.11 12.27
CA ARG A 100 -8.25 -23.13 11.90
C ARG A 100 -7.66 -24.15 10.93
N LEU A 101 -6.98 -23.67 9.89
CA LEU A 101 -6.36 -24.54 8.88
C LEU A 101 -5.26 -25.43 9.48
N GLU A 102 -4.48 -24.94 10.44
CA GLU A 102 -3.48 -25.74 11.13
C GLU A 102 -4.09 -26.92 11.90
N LYS A 103 -5.25 -26.71 12.56
CA LYS A 103 -6.00 -27.79 13.22
C LYS A 103 -6.51 -28.81 12.22
N GLU A 104 -7.11 -28.36 11.12
CA GLU A 104 -7.59 -29.25 10.03
C GLU A 104 -6.44 -30.07 9.43
N ILE A 105 -5.26 -29.47 9.24
CA ILE A 105 -4.08 -30.17 8.73
C ILE A 105 -3.62 -31.25 9.72
N ALA A 106 -3.63 -30.99 11.02
CA ALA A 106 -3.26 -31.98 12.03
C ALA A 106 -4.21 -33.18 12.00
N GLU A 107 -5.52 -32.96 11.98
CA GLU A 107 -6.54 -34.02 11.88
C GLU A 107 -6.37 -34.85 10.59
N VAL A 108 -6.15 -34.18 9.45
CA VAL A 108 -5.92 -34.87 8.17
C VAL A 108 -4.63 -35.69 8.18
N GLN A 109 -3.57 -35.21 8.85
CA GLN A 109 -2.33 -35.96 9.00
C GLN A 109 -2.53 -37.21 9.88
N GLU A 110 -3.28 -37.12 10.97
CA GLU A 110 -3.64 -38.26 11.82
C GLU A 110 -4.45 -39.30 11.04
N LEU A 111 -5.49 -38.87 10.32
CA LEU A 111 -6.30 -39.75 9.47
C LEU A 111 -5.47 -40.41 8.36
N LYS A 112 -4.48 -39.70 7.81
CA LYS A 112 -3.55 -40.25 6.81
C LYS A 112 -2.67 -41.33 7.40
N VAL A 113 -2.19 -41.17 8.63
CA VAL A 113 -1.41 -42.20 9.35
C VAL A 113 -2.29 -43.42 9.62
N ILE A 114 -3.50 -43.22 10.14
CA ILE A 114 -4.47 -44.29 10.39
C ILE A 114 -4.78 -45.08 9.10
N ASN A 115 -4.98 -44.39 7.97
CA ASN A 115 -5.23 -45.01 6.67
C ASN A 115 -4.01 -45.82 6.17
N LYS A 116 -2.78 -45.35 6.41
CA LYS A 116 -1.56 -46.09 6.04
C LYS A 116 -1.32 -47.32 6.91
N THR A 117 -1.62 -47.23 8.20
CA THR A 117 -1.35 -48.29 9.18
C THR A 117 -2.42 -49.37 9.17
N MET A 118 -3.68 -49.02 8.86
CA MET A 118 -4.74 -50.01 8.74
C MET A 118 -4.65 -50.77 7.40
N PRO A 119 -4.72 -52.12 7.41
CA PRO A 119 -4.71 -52.90 6.19
C PRO A 119 -5.96 -52.60 5.35
N LYS A 120 -5.77 -52.56 4.02
CA LYS A 120 -6.78 -52.19 3.02
C LYS A 120 -8.12 -52.96 3.18
N CYS A 121 -8.08 -54.18 3.71
CA CYS A 121 -9.26 -55.01 3.98
C CYS A 121 -10.17 -54.44 5.08
N VAL A 122 -9.63 -53.82 6.12
CA VAL A 122 -10.40 -53.25 7.24
C VAL A 122 -11.09 -51.95 6.81
N LEU A 123 -10.40 -51.12 6.02
CA LEU A 123 -10.96 -49.89 5.44
C LEU A 123 -12.09 -50.15 4.43
N LEU A 124 -11.97 -51.21 3.64
CA LEU A 124 -13.04 -51.64 2.72
C LEU A 124 -14.25 -52.18 3.50
N CYS A 125 -14.01 -52.87 4.62
CA CYS A 125 -15.08 -53.37 5.48
C CYS A 125 -15.84 -52.23 6.17
N SER A 126 -15.13 -51.23 6.73
CA SER A 126 -15.77 -50.05 7.34
C SER A 126 -16.49 -49.17 6.31
N LYS A 127 -15.92 -48.97 5.11
CA LYS A 127 -16.57 -48.24 4.02
C LYS A 127 -17.84 -48.94 3.52
N SER A 128 -17.82 -50.28 3.43
CA SER A 128 -19.00 -51.09 3.09
C SER A 128 -20.13 -50.98 4.13
N GLN A 129 -19.78 -50.96 5.43
CA GLN A 129 -20.76 -50.80 6.50
C GLN A 129 -21.38 -49.39 6.52
N LEU A 130 -20.60 -48.35 6.29
CA LEU A 130 -21.10 -46.97 6.17
C LEU A 130 -22.06 -46.78 4.98
N LEU A 131 -21.75 -47.37 3.83
CA LEU A 131 -22.63 -47.36 2.65
C LEU A 131 -23.98 -48.03 2.93
N LYS A 132 -23.97 -49.18 3.62
CA LYS A 132 -25.20 -49.86 4.03
C LYS A 132 -26.00 -49.05 5.06
N ALA A 133 -25.34 -48.38 6.01
CA ALA A 133 -25.99 -47.55 7.00
C ALA A 133 -26.66 -46.29 6.39
N ILE A 134 -25.99 -45.63 5.44
CA ILE A 134 -26.57 -44.49 4.70
C ILE A 134 -27.78 -44.94 3.89
N GLN A 135 -27.69 -46.09 3.23
CA GLN A 135 -28.78 -46.62 2.42
C GLN A 135 -29.97 -47.10 3.28
N PHE A 136 -29.73 -47.54 4.51
CA PHE A 136 -30.78 -47.84 5.47
C PHE A 136 -31.54 -46.57 5.90
N LEU A 137 -30.82 -45.48 6.18
CA LEU A 137 -31.41 -44.19 6.56
C LEU A 137 -32.19 -43.51 5.42
N GLN A 138 -31.86 -43.79 4.16
CA GLN A 138 -32.59 -43.27 2.99
C GLN A 138 -33.87 -44.05 2.64
N ASN A 139 -34.06 -45.24 3.21
CA ASN A 139 -35.21 -46.12 2.95
C ASN A 139 -36.21 -46.21 4.12
N THR A 140 -36.03 -45.37 5.14
CA THR A 140 -36.98 -45.07 6.23
C THR A 140 -37.50 -43.66 6.08
#